data_AF-A0A4S4EUB0-F1
#
_entry.id   AF-A0A4S4EUB0-F1
#
_cell.length_a   1.000
_cell.length_b   1.000
_cell.length_c   1.000
_cell.angle_alpha   90.00
_cell.angle_beta   90.00
_cell.angle_gamma   90.00
#
_symmetry.space_group_name_H-M   'P 1'
#
loop_
_entity.id
_entity.type
_entity.pdbx_description
1 polymer ?
#
loop_
_entity_poly.entity_id
_entity_poly.type
_entity_poly.pdbx_seq_one_letter_code
_entity_poly.pdbx_strand_id
1 'polypeptide(L)'
;MCYSCTVVMDPSQNTSVLEALKCSTSTRPAIFAMSNPTKNAECTPEEAFSILGENIIFASGSPFKDVDLGNGHIGHCNQGNNMYLFPGIGLGTLLSGSRVISDGMLQAAAECGGGKSQISYFARIVDSNTSVSVYPQITTTVQMTSTNKITSQEPTRMNPMLRLPYLSLLGFWKGWRCLAAYMTEEEVLKGTIYPPISRMRDITKEVAAAVIKEAIEEDLAEGYRDMDPRELQKLNNEEIVAYVQNNMWSPEYPTLVYKNE
;
A
#
# COMPACT_ATOMS: atom_id res chain seq x y z
N MET A 1 -4.79 -29.21 2.35
CA MET A 1 -3.73 -28.52 3.12
C MET A 1 -3.80 -27.06 2.74
N CYS A 2 -4.22 -26.19 3.67
CA CYS A 2 -4.30 -24.74 3.42
C CYS A 2 -2.89 -24.16 3.58
N TYR A 3 -2.33 -23.64 2.48
CA TYR A 3 -1.00 -23.05 2.44
C TYR A 3 -1.10 -21.58 2.87
N SER A 4 -0.33 -21.19 3.89
CA SER A 4 0.01 -19.82 4.31
C SER A 4 -1.12 -18.78 4.18
N CYS A 5 -1.79 -18.39 5.26
CA CYS A 5 -2.93 -17.48 5.19
C CYS A 5 -2.52 -16.04 5.55
N THR A 6 -2.61 -15.12 4.60
CA THR A 6 -2.96 -13.73 4.91
C THR A 6 -4.47 -13.67 5.01
N VAL A 7 -5.01 -13.20 6.15
CA VAL A 7 -6.46 -13.11 6.32
C VAL A 7 -6.88 -11.65 6.46
N VAL A 8 -7.74 -11.22 5.54
CA VAL A 8 -8.59 -10.05 5.75
C VAL A 8 -9.84 -10.57 6.45
N MET A 9 -9.99 -10.22 7.73
CA MET A 9 -11.04 -10.76 8.56
C MET A 9 -12.40 -10.14 8.23
N ASP A 10 -13.48 -10.79 8.67
CA ASP A 10 -14.85 -10.26 8.70
C ASP A 10 -15.19 -10.06 10.17
N PRO A 11 -15.71 -8.88 10.61
CA PRO A 11 -16.02 -8.60 12.02
C PRO A 11 -16.93 -9.64 12.69
N SER A 12 -17.67 -10.43 11.93
CA SER A 12 -18.62 -11.42 12.43
C SER A 12 -17.99 -12.78 12.82
N GLN A 13 -16.73 -13.07 12.48
CA GLN A 13 -16.08 -14.37 12.73
C GLN A 13 -14.62 -14.29 13.21
N ASN A 14 -14.32 -13.42 14.16
CA ASN A 14 -12.94 -13.07 14.50
C ASN A 14 -12.18 -14.20 15.23
N THR A 15 -12.79 -14.82 16.25
CA THR A 15 -12.08 -15.80 17.10
C THR A 15 -11.78 -17.11 16.38
N SER A 16 -12.75 -17.66 15.63
CA SER A 16 -12.57 -18.91 14.89
C SER A 16 -11.52 -18.79 13.78
N VAL A 17 -11.40 -17.62 13.16
CA VAL A 17 -10.40 -17.34 12.14
C VAL A 17 -9.00 -17.21 12.75
N LEU A 18 -8.87 -16.51 13.89
CA LEU A 18 -7.61 -16.43 14.63
C LEU A 18 -7.15 -17.82 15.12
N GLU A 19 -8.07 -18.66 15.61
CA GLU A 19 -7.76 -20.03 16.00
C GLU A 19 -7.35 -20.91 14.80
N ALA A 20 -7.99 -20.74 13.64
CA ALA A 20 -7.61 -21.44 12.42
C ALA A 20 -6.21 -21.01 11.94
N LEU A 21 -5.87 -19.72 12.07
CA LEU A 21 -4.54 -19.18 11.77
C LEU A 21 -3.47 -19.76 12.70
N LYS A 22 -3.79 -19.99 13.97
CA LYS A 22 -2.89 -20.65 14.93
C LYS A 22 -2.49 -22.05 14.51
N CYS A 23 -3.40 -22.76 13.86
CA CYS A 23 -3.18 -24.10 13.33
C CYS A 23 -2.53 -24.10 11.92
N SER A 24 -2.19 -22.94 11.38
CA SER A 24 -1.56 -22.85 10.06
C SER A 24 -0.08 -23.22 10.11
N THR A 25 0.48 -23.61 8.97
CA THR A 25 1.92 -23.90 8.84
C THR A 25 2.76 -22.65 8.59
N SER A 26 2.15 -21.45 8.59
CA SER A 26 2.87 -20.21 8.34
C SER A 26 3.77 -19.90 9.52
N THR A 27 5.05 -19.64 9.25
CA THR A 27 5.99 -19.20 10.27
C THR A 27 5.68 -17.80 10.77
N ARG A 28 5.00 -16.96 9.97
CA ARG A 28 4.69 -15.57 10.30
C ARG A 28 3.36 -15.12 9.67
N PRO A 29 2.20 -15.50 10.24
CA PRO A 29 0.91 -15.18 9.65
C PRO A 29 0.64 -13.67 9.65
N ALA A 30 -0.01 -13.19 8.58
CA ALA A 30 -0.37 -11.78 8.41
C ALA A 30 -1.88 -11.56 8.54
N ILE A 31 -2.26 -10.53 9.30
CA ILE A 31 -3.64 -10.19 9.62
C ILE A 31 -3.88 -8.73 9.28
N PHE A 32 -4.90 -8.48 8.47
CA PHE A 32 -5.27 -7.13 8.07
C PHE A 32 -6.71 -6.81 8.51
N ALA A 33 -6.82 -5.97 9.54
CA ALA A 33 -8.09 -5.46 10.07
C ALA A 33 -8.43 -4.10 9.42
N MET A 34 -8.98 -4.13 8.21
CA MET A 34 -9.08 -2.98 7.32
C MET A 34 -10.34 -2.12 7.53
N SER A 35 -11.31 -2.61 8.30
CA SER A 35 -12.55 -1.89 8.55
C SER A 35 -12.35 -0.64 9.42
N ASN A 36 -13.03 0.45 9.03
CA ASN A 36 -12.92 1.76 9.69
C ASN A 36 -14.28 2.21 10.23
N PRO A 37 -14.33 3.03 11.31
CA PRO A 37 -13.24 3.40 12.23
C PRO A 37 -12.85 2.23 13.17
N THR A 38 -11.96 2.44 14.14
CA THR A 38 -11.44 1.40 15.07
C THR A 38 -12.49 0.47 15.66
N LYS A 39 -13.69 0.97 15.97
CA LYS A 39 -14.80 0.17 16.51
C LYS A 39 -15.34 -0.90 15.55
N ASN A 40 -15.09 -0.74 14.25
CA ASN A 40 -15.49 -1.66 13.20
C ASN A 40 -14.33 -2.56 12.76
N ALA A 41 -13.12 -2.35 13.29
CA ALA A 41 -11.99 -3.21 12.99
C ALA A 41 -12.32 -4.65 13.36
N GLU A 42 -11.86 -5.57 12.52
CA GLU A 42 -12.23 -6.97 12.61
C GLU A 42 -11.57 -7.65 13.79
N CYS A 43 -10.39 -7.21 14.22
CA CYS A 43 -9.90 -7.56 15.54
C CYS A 43 -9.02 -6.43 16.07
N THR A 44 -8.90 -6.37 17.38
CA THR A 44 -7.89 -5.52 18.01
C THR A 44 -6.53 -6.20 17.91
N PRO A 45 -5.43 -5.42 17.84
CA PRO A 45 -4.10 -6.01 17.87
C PRO A 45 -3.85 -6.79 19.17
N GLU A 46 -4.39 -6.36 20.31
CA GLU A 46 -4.29 -7.07 21.58
C GLU A 46 -4.90 -8.48 21.49
N GLU A 47 -6.08 -8.62 20.86
CA GLU A 47 -6.69 -9.93 20.60
C GLU A 47 -5.84 -10.77 19.64
N ALA A 48 -5.34 -10.18 18.56
CA ALA A 48 -4.54 -10.90 17.57
C ALA A 48 -3.23 -11.45 18.18
N PHE A 49 -2.45 -10.59 18.86
CA PHE A 49 -1.19 -10.98 19.49
C PHE A 49 -1.39 -11.96 20.65
N SER A 50 -2.48 -11.85 21.42
CA SER A 50 -2.75 -12.79 22.52
C SER A 50 -3.10 -14.21 22.05
N ILE A 51 -3.80 -14.34 20.92
CA ILE A 51 -4.21 -15.65 20.39
C ILE A 51 -3.09 -16.32 19.59
N LEU A 52 -2.42 -15.55 18.73
CA LEU A 52 -1.45 -16.04 17.75
C LEU A 52 0.01 -15.91 18.19
N GLY A 53 0.27 -15.14 19.24
CA GLY A 53 1.62 -14.90 19.76
C GLY A 53 2.37 -13.78 19.05
N GLU A 54 3.65 -13.64 19.38
CA GLU A 54 4.50 -12.52 18.96
C GLU A 54 4.89 -12.52 17.49
N ASN A 55 4.87 -13.69 16.84
CA ASN A 55 5.42 -13.86 15.50
C ASN A 55 4.37 -13.66 14.40
N ILE A 56 3.56 -12.60 14.51
CA ILE A 56 2.54 -12.24 13.52
C ILE A 56 2.84 -10.88 12.89
N ILE A 57 2.26 -10.62 11.73
CA ILE A 57 2.20 -9.28 11.15
C ILE A 57 0.78 -8.76 11.30
N PHE A 58 0.62 -7.67 12.02
CA PHE A 58 -0.67 -7.01 12.17
C PHE A 58 -0.68 -5.68 11.42
N ALA A 59 -1.69 -5.47 10.57
CA ALA A 59 -2.00 -4.14 10.04
C ALA A 59 -3.49 -3.83 10.16
N SER A 60 -3.82 -2.56 10.22
CA SER A 60 -5.20 -2.09 10.25
C SER A 60 -5.39 -0.87 9.36
N GLY A 61 -6.61 -0.67 8.87
CA GLY A 61 -7.02 0.58 8.24
C GLY A 61 -7.13 1.74 9.23
N SER A 62 -7.37 1.44 10.51
CA SER A 62 -7.54 2.39 11.59
C SER A 62 -6.30 2.47 12.49
N PRO A 63 -6.04 3.62 13.14
CA PRO A 63 -4.88 3.77 13.99
C PRO A 63 -5.05 3.00 15.32
N PHE A 64 -4.11 2.08 15.57
CA PHE A 64 -3.92 1.41 16.86
C PHE A 64 -2.53 1.71 17.43
N LYS A 65 -2.37 1.56 18.74
CA LYS A 65 -1.07 1.62 19.40
C LYS A 65 -0.37 0.27 19.28
N ASP A 66 0.95 0.29 19.30
CA ASP A 66 1.74 -0.93 19.42
C ASP A 66 1.43 -1.64 20.75
N VAL A 67 1.49 -2.97 20.74
CA VAL A 67 1.15 -3.83 21.88
C VAL A 67 2.44 -4.25 22.59
N ASP A 68 2.50 -4.04 23.90
CA ASP A 68 3.58 -4.59 24.73
C ASP A 68 3.33 -6.09 24.97
N LEU A 69 4.22 -6.94 24.45
CA LEU A 69 4.12 -8.39 24.56
C LEU A 69 4.87 -8.94 25.79
N GLY A 70 5.51 -8.06 26.57
CA GLY A 70 6.37 -8.41 27.69
C GLY A 70 7.82 -8.70 27.30
N ASN A 71 8.72 -8.68 28.30
CA ASN A 71 10.17 -8.92 28.12
C ASN A 71 10.87 -7.98 27.11
N GLY A 72 10.29 -6.80 26.85
CA GLY A 72 10.81 -5.83 25.88
C GLY A 72 10.43 -6.11 24.44
N HIS A 73 9.58 -7.11 24.16
CA HIS A 73 9.04 -7.37 22.84
C HIS A 73 7.81 -6.49 22.57
N ILE A 74 7.77 -5.90 21.37
CA ILE A 74 6.69 -5.00 20.95
C ILE A 74 6.04 -5.60 19.70
N GLY A 75 4.72 -5.79 19.76
CA GLY A 75 3.88 -6.10 18.63
C GLY A 75 3.52 -4.83 17.87
N HIS A 76 4.19 -4.60 16.73
CA HIS A 76 3.97 -3.39 15.95
C HIS A 76 2.63 -3.40 15.20
N CYS A 77 1.90 -2.31 15.34
CA CYS A 77 0.60 -2.08 14.72
C CYS A 77 0.75 -1.23 13.48
N ASN A 78 0.69 -1.87 12.31
CA ASN A 78 0.87 -1.17 11.06
C ASN A 78 -0.43 -0.50 10.59
N GLN A 79 -0.31 0.68 9.97
CA GLN A 79 -1.47 1.38 9.40
C GLN A 79 -1.47 1.31 7.88
N GLY A 80 -2.32 0.43 7.36
CA GLY A 80 -2.57 0.29 5.94
C GLY A 80 -3.58 1.31 5.45
N ASN A 81 -3.14 2.56 5.29
CA ASN A 81 -4.00 3.65 4.86
C ASN A 81 -3.71 4.05 3.41
N ASN A 82 -4.76 4.36 2.64
CA ASN A 82 -4.66 4.88 1.27
C ASN A 82 -3.97 6.26 1.18
N MET A 83 -3.72 6.89 2.33
CA MET A 83 -2.89 8.08 2.54
C MET A 83 -1.53 8.04 1.81
N TYR A 84 -0.93 6.87 1.60
CA TYR A 84 0.33 6.77 0.85
C TYR A 84 0.17 6.91 -0.67
N LEU A 85 -1.02 6.66 -1.21
CA LEU A 85 -1.28 6.63 -2.66
C LEU A 85 -2.04 7.87 -3.13
N PHE A 86 -3.15 8.22 -2.48
CA PHE A 86 -4.06 9.26 -2.97
C PHE A 86 -3.42 10.64 -3.16
N PRO A 87 -2.56 11.14 -2.25
CA PRO A 87 -1.86 12.40 -2.47
C PRO A 87 -0.98 12.37 -3.73
N GLY A 88 -0.28 11.27 -3.97
CA GLY A 88 0.58 11.09 -5.14
C GLY A 88 -0.21 10.97 -6.43
N ILE A 89 -1.30 10.17 -6.43
CA ILE A 89 -2.21 10.04 -7.58
C ILE A 89 -2.82 11.41 -7.93
N GLY A 90 -3.32 12.14 -6.93
CA GLY A 90 -3.91 13.46 -7.14
C GLY A 90 -2.89 14.46 -7.67
N LEU A 91 -1.69 14.53 -7.07
CA LEU A 91 -0.63 15.43 -7.50
C LEU A 91 -0.13 15.09 -8.91
N GLY A 92 0.10 13.81 -9.20
CA GLY A 92 0.56 13.36 -10.52
C GLY A 92 -0.46 13.63 -11.62
N THR A 93 -1.74 13.35 -11.35
CA THR A 93 -2.85 13.67 -12.28
C THR A 93 -2.95 15.16 -12.54
N LEU A 94 -2.85 15.98 -11.48
CA LEU A 94 -2.90 17.44 -11.59
C LEU A 94 -1.74 17.96 -12.44
N LEU A 95 -0.51 17.53 -12.16
CA LEU A 95 0.71 18.02 -12.81
C LEU A 95 0.90 17.50 -14.23
N SER A 96 0.30 16.37 -14.59
CA SER A 96 0.22 15.89 -15.97
C SER A 96 -0.87 16.59 -16.79
N GLY A 97 -1.80 17.28 -16.12
CA GLY A 97 -2.98 17.86 -16.77
C GLY A 97 -4.05 16.84 -17.16
N SER A 98 -3.89 15.57 -16.77
CA SER A 98 -4.81 14.52 -17.22
C SER A 98 -6.22 14.76 -16.70
N ARG A 99 -7.20 14.61 -17.59
CA ARG A 99 -8.64 14.75 -17.29
C ARG A 99 -9.27 13.46 -16.78
N VAL A 100 -8.57 12.34 -16.93
CA VAL A 100 -9.04 10.99 -16.57
C VAL A 100 -7.92 10.25 -15.86
N ILE A 101 -8.26 9.60 -14.74
CA ILE A 101 -7.34 8.68 -14.06
C ILE A 101 -7.61 7.29 -14.61
N SER A 102 -6.65 6.72 -15.34
CA SER A 102 -6.77 5.38 -15.92
C SER A 102 -6.38 4.28 -14.93
N ASP A 103 -6.76 3.04 -15.24
CA ASP A 103 -6.32 1.86 -14.48
C ASP A 103 -4.79 1.70 -14.53
N GLY A 104 -4.15 2.07 -15.64
CA GLY A 104 -2.70 2.11 -15.77
C GLY A 104 -2.08 3.08 -14.77
N MET A 105 -2.60 4.32 -14.69
CA MET A 105 -2.11 5.33 -13.73
C MET A 105 -2.23 4.84 -12.28
N LEU A 106 -3.33 4.16 -11.92
CA LEU A 106 -3.51 3.56 -10.60
C LEU A 106 -2.52 2.41 -10.36
N GLN A 107 -2.23 1.61 -11.38
CA GLN A 107 -1.25 0.54 -11.29
C GLN A 107 0.18 1.08 -11.16
N ALA A 108 0.54 2.12 -11.90
CA ALA A 108 1.84 2.80 -11.82
C ALA A 108 2.05 3.43 -10.43
N ALA A 109 1.02 4.05 -9.86
CA ALA A 109 1.04 4.55 -8.49
C ALA A 109 1.31 3.43 -7.46
N ALA A 110 0.76 2.24 -7.70
CA ALA A 110 0.91 1.12 -6.81
C ALA A 110 2.32 0.48 -6.92
N GLU A 111 2.88 0.44 -8.12
CA GLU A 111 4.13 -0.24 -8.44
C GLU A 111 5.34 0.72 -8.55
N CYS A 112 5.21 1.98 -8.14
CA CYS A 112 6.33 2.93 -8.13
C CYS A 112 7.53 2.42 -7.32
N GLY A 113 8.75 2.91 -7.56
CA GLY A 113 9.95 2.37 -6.92
C GLY A 113 10.54 1.17 -7.66
N GLY A 114 11.37 1.46 -8.66
CA GLY A 114 12.05 0.45 -9.47
C GLY A 114 13.09 -0.35 -8.69
N GLY A 115 12.77 -1.61 -8.36
CA GLY A 115 13.76 -2.55 -7.83
C GLY A 115 13.26 -3.98 -7.72
N LYS A 116 13.88 -4.91 -8.46
CA LYS A 116 13.60 -6.36 -8.40
C LYS A 116 13.88 -7.00 -7.03
N SER A 117 14.58 -6.32 -6.12
CA SER A 117 14.94 -6.80 -4.78
C SER A 117 13.80 -6.68 -3.75
N GLN A 118 12.81 -5.82 -4.00
CA GLN A 118 11.80 -5.40 -3.02
C GLN A 118 10.69 -6.45 -2.79
N ILE A 119 10.33 -7.19 -3.86
CA ILE A 119 9.35 -8.31 -3.80
C ILE A 119 9.90 -9.46 -2.96
N SER A 120 11.22 -9.67 -2.96
CA SER A 120 11.87 -10.67 -2.11
C SER A 120 11.64 -10.42 -0.63
N TYR A 121 11.44 -9.17 -0.18
CA TYR A 121 11.24 -8.90 1.25
C TYR A 121 9.84 -9.28 1.69
N PHE A 122 8.81 -8.86 0.95
CA PHE A 122 7.45 -9.24 1.31
C PHE A 122 7.21 -10.75 1.13
N ALA A 123 7.76 -11.37 0.09
CA ALA A 123 7.72 -12.84 -0.08
C ALA A 123 8.56 -13.61 0.97
N ARG A 124 9.51 -12.94 1.68
CA ARG A 124 10.18 -13.48 2.87
C ARG A 124 9.35 -13.31 4.14
N ILE A 125 8.49 -12.29 4.19
CA ILE A 125 7.60 -11.98 5.30
C ILE A 125 6.38 -12.91 5.30
N VAL A 126 5.74 -13.06 4.15
CA VAL A 126 4.62 -13.96 3.87
C VAL A 126 5.14 -14.95 2.85
N ASP A 127 5.32 -16.19 3.30
CA ASP A 127 5.97 -17.28 2.56
C ASP A 127 5.56 -17.33 1.06
N SER A 128 6.47 -17.80 0.21
CA SER A 128 6.27 -17.86 -1.26
C SER A 128 4.99 -18.57 -1.73
N ASN A 129 4.33 -19.33 -0.86
CA ASN A 129 3.05 -20.02 -1.10
C ASN A 129 1.84 -19.40 -0.38
N THR A 130 1.88 -18.08 -0.11
CA THR A 130 0.77 -17.39 0.57
C THR A 130 -0.54 -17.45 -0.22
N SER A 131 -1.58 -17.99 0.40
CA SER A 131 -2.97 -17.85 0.00
C SER A 131 -3.64 -16.72 0.79
N VAL A 132 -4.45 -15.91 0.11
CA VAL A 132 -5.21 -14.84 0.76
C VAL A 132 -6.65 -15.33 0.88
N SER A 133 -7.18 -15.40 2.10
CA SER A 133 -8.60 -15.72 2.31
C SER A 133 -9.35 -14.44 2.65
N VAL A 134 -10.34 -14.11 1.81
CA VAL A 134 -11.16 -12.90 1.93
C VAL A 134 -12.62 -13.33 2.02
N TYR A 135 -13.18 -13.38 3.23
CA TYR A 135 -14.51 -13.93 3.53
C TYR A 135 -14.64 -15.46 3.30
N PRO A 136 -15.53 -16.16 4.03
CA PRO A 136 -15.80 -17.58 3.80
C PRO A 136 -16.44 -17.89 2.43
N GLN A 137 -16.78 -16.87 1.63
CA GLN A 137 -17.43 -17.01 0.32
C GLN A 137 -16.53 -16.65 -0.89
N ILE A 138 -15.34 -16.02 -0.67
CA ILE A 138 -14.43 -15.61 -1.77
C ILE A 138 -12.96 -15.86 -1.38
N THR A 139 -12.49 -17.09 -1.50
CA THR A 139 -11.05 -17.37 -1.42
C THR A 139 -10.35 -16.85 -2.69
N THR A 140 -9.62 -15.73 -2.60
CA THR A 140 -8.74 -15.27 -3.68
C THR A 140 -7.31 -15.68 -3.37
N THR A 141 -6.87 -16.81 -3.91
CA THR A 141 -5.47 -17.22 -3.78
C THR A 141 -4.58 -16.31 -4.63
N VAL A 142 -3.90 -15.34 -4.01
CA VAL A 142 -2.85 -14.56 -4.67
C VAL A 142 -1.54 -15.36 -4.57
N GLN A 143 -1.20 -16.13 -5.60
CA GLN A 143 0.08 -16.84 -5.62
C GLN A 143 1.20 -15.91 -6.06
N MET A 144 2.22 -15.74 -5.23
CA MET A 144 3.49 -15.11 -5.62
C MET A 144 4.43 -16.18 -6.18
N THR A 145 4.54 -16.27 -7.50
CA THR A 145 5.45 -17.26 -8.12
C THR A 145 6.91 -16.77 -8.06
N SER A 146 7.86 -17.70 -8.16
CA SER A 146 9.32 -17.46 -8.20
C SER A 146 9.80 -16.50 -9.32
N THR A 147 8.89 -16.07 -10.19
CA THR A 147 9.13 -15.14 -11.29
C THR A 147 8.83 -13.67 -10.96
N ASN A 148 8.56 -13.33 -9.68
CA ASN A 148 8.25 -11.96 -9.24
C ASN A 148 7.01 -11.34 -9.92
N LYS A 149 6.08 -12.17 -10.41
CA LYS A 149 4.78 -11.74 -10.93
C LYS A 149 3.68 -12.06 -9.91
N ILE A 150 2.92 -11.04 -9.51
CA ILE A 150 1.65 -11.22 -8.80
C ILE A 150 0.63 -11.67 -9.84
N THR A 151 0.33 -12.96 -9.87
CA THR A 151 -0.75 -13.50 -10.69
C THR A 151 -1.99 -13.66 -9.83
N SER A 152 -2.97 -12.78 -10.01
CA SER A 152 -4.32 -12.96 -9.49
C SER A 152 -5.18 -13.59 -10.59
N GLN A 153 -5.75 -14.77 -10.34
CA GLN A 153 -6.90 -15.21 -11.14
C GLN A 153 -8.09 -14.37 -10.70
N GLU A 154 -8.57 -13.47 -11.57
CA GLU A 154 -9.89 -12.88 -11.36
C GLU A 154 -10.93 -14.00 -11.39
N PRO A 155 -11.80 -14.13 -10.38
CA PRO A 155 -12.98 -14.97 -10.47
C PRO A 155 -13.75 -14.59 -11.74
N THR A 156 -13.97 -15.56 -12.63
CA THR A 156 -14.65 -15.38 -13.93
C THR A 156 -16.07 -14.81 -13.83
N ARG A 157 -16.65 -14.78 -12.61
CA ARG A 157 -17.88 -14.05 -12.26
C ARG A 157 -17.76 -13.42 -10.87
N MET A 158 -17.28 -12.19 -10.81
CA MET A 158 -17.24 -11.40 -9.57
C MET A 158 -18.51 -10.57 -9.45
N ASN A 159 -19.18 -10.62 -8.29
CA ASN A 159 -20.34 -9.78 -8.01
C ASN A 159 -19.93 -8.29 -8.07
N PRO A 160 -20.69 -7.40 -8.75
CA PRO A 160 -20.37 -5.97 -8.82
C PRO A 160 -20.15 -5.30 -7.45
N MET A 161 -20.87 -5.72 -6.40
CA MET A 161 -20.68 -5.21 -5.03
C MET A 161 -19.35 -5.64 -4.39
N LEU A 162 -18.72 -6.70 -4.90
CA LEU A 162 -17.48 -7.28 -4.37
C LEU A 162 -16.25 -6.85 -5.19
N ARG A 163 -16.47 -6.13 -6.30
CA ARG A 163 -15.41 -5.63 -7.19
C ARG A 163 -14.59 -4.50 -6.58
N LEU A 164 -15.25 -3.58 -5.86
CA LEU A 164 -14.60 -2.49 -5.13
C LEU A 164 -13.71 -3.00 -3.97
N PRO A 165 -14.20 -3.89 -3.09
CA PRO A 165 -13.36 -4.56 -2.08
C PRO A 165 -12.18 -5.31 -2.71
N TYR A 166 -12.39 -6.04 -3.80
CA TYR A 166 -11.34 -6.76 -4.51
C TYR A 166 -10.25 -5.83 -5.05
N LEU A 167 -10.63 -4.75 -5.74
CA LEU A 167 -9.70 -3.75 -6.25
C LEU A 167 -8.98 -2.99 -5.12
N SER A 168 -9.65 -2.76 -3.98
CA SER A 168 -9.01 -2.17 -2.80
C SER A 168 -7.94 -3.08 -2.19
N LEU A 169 -8.17 -4.39 -2.18
CA LEU A 169 -7.22 -5.40 -1.70
C LEU A 169 -6.07 -5.59 -2.69
N LEU A 170 -6.38 -5.70 -3.98
CA LEU A 170 -5.35 -5.80 -5.02
C LEU A 170 -4.52 -4.51 -5.08
N GLY A 171 -5.15 -3.35 -4.92
CA GLY A 171 -4.50 -2.05 -4.81
C GLY A 171 -3.64 -1.92 -3.56
N PHE A 172 -4.06 -2.48 -2.42
CA PHE A 172 -3.24 -2.58 -1.21
C PHE A 172 -2.00 -3.44 -1.45
N TRP A 173 -2.16 -4.62 -2.06
CA TRP A 173 -1.07 -5.55 -2.34
C TRP A 173 -0.12 -5.09 -3.44
N LYS A 174 -0.66 -4.47 -4.49
CA LYS A 174 0.16 -3.84 -5.54
C LYS A 174 0.85 -2.61 -4.97
N GLY A 175 0.13 -1.78 -4.22
CA GLY A 175 0.61 -0.56 -3.58
C GLY A 175 1.76 -0.79 -2.60
N TRP A 176 1.79 -1.99 -2.03
CA TRP A 176 2.92 -2.49 -1.25
C TRP A 176 4.26 -2.30 -1.93
N ARG A 177 4.34 -2.53 -3.24
CA ARG A 177 5.61 -2.59 -3.96
C ARG A 177 6.33 -1.25 -3.91
N CYS A 178 5.58 -0.15 -4.00
CA CYS A 178 6.15 1.17 -3.84
C CYS A 178 6.60 1.47 -2.43
N LEU A 179 5.83 1.04 -1.43
CA LEU A 179 6.16 1.28 -0.03
C LEU A 179 7.36 0.46 0.44
N ALA A 180 7.51 -0.76 -0.07
CA ALA A 180 8.65 -1.63 0.24
C ALA A 180 9.99 -0.93 -0.06
N ALA A 181 10.06 -0.12 -1.13
CA ALA A 181 11.26 0.64 -1.49
C ALA A 181 11.73 1.62 -0.40
N TYR A 182 10.83 2.01 0.50
CA TYR A 182 11.11 2.92 1.60
C TYR A 182 11.27 2.21 2.93
N MET A 183 11.38 0.87 2.95
CA MET A 183 11.52 0.09 4.17
C MET A 183 12.93 -0.50 4.28
N THR A 184 13.46 -0.51 5.50
CA THR A 184 14.71 -1.22 5.81
C THR A 184 14.42 -2.67 6.18
N GLU A 185 15.43 -3.55 6.04
CA GLU A 185 15.30 -4.95 6.47
C GLU A 185 14.96 -5.04 7.96
N GLU A 186 15.56 -4.17 8.78
CA GLU A 186 15.38 -4.16 10.23
C GLU A 186 13.93 -3.81 10.62
N GLU A 187 13.33 -2.81 9.98
CA GLU A 187 11.92 -2.45 10.19
C GLU A 187 10.99 -3.63 9.84
N VAL A 188 11.25 -4.28 8.70
CA VAL A 188 10.51 -5.44 8.22
C VAL A 188 10.59 -6.63 9.17
N LEU A 189 11.79 -6.93 9.67
CA LEU A 189 12.03 -8.03 10.62
C LEU A 189 11.37 -7.78 11.97
N LYS A 190 11.29 -6.53 12.41
CA LYS A 190 10.50 -6.13 13.59
C LYS A 190 8.98 -6.30 13.36
N GLY A 191 8.54 -6.49 12.12
CA GLY A 191 7.11 -6.59 11.79
C GLY A 191 6.48 -5.24 11.44
N THR A 192 7.29 -4.19 11.28
CA THR A 192 6.84 -2.96 10.62
C THR A 192 6.88 -3.18 9.12
N ILE A 193 5.72 -3.09 8.49
CA ILE A 193 5.58 -3.34 7.08
C ILE A 193 5.34 -1.99 6.35
N TYR A 194 4.65 -1.02 6.95
CA TYR A 194 4.43 0.29 6.33
C TYR A 194 5.51 1.32 6.72
N PRO A 195 5.93 2.21 5.80
CA PRO A 195 6.90 3.25 6.11
C PRO A 195 6.35 4.24 7.15
N PRO A 196 7.21 4.91 7.92
CA PRO A 196 6.77 5.94 8.85
C PRO A 196 6.21 7.16 8.09
N ILE A 197 5.26 7.85 8.73
CA ILE A 197 4.60 9.07 8.22
C ILE A 197 5.62 10.15 7.81
N SER A 198 6.80 10.20 8.45
CA SER A 198 7.87 11.13 8.10
C SER A 198 8.37 10.98 6.66
N ARG A 199 8.29 9.79 6.06
CA ARG A 199 8.68 9.51 4.66
C ARG A 199 7.58 9.81 3.64
N MET A 200 6.39 10.22 4.09
CA MET A 200 5.20 10.34 3.24
C MET A 200 5.35 11.34 2.10
N ARG A 201 6.09 12.44 2.31
CA ARG A 201 6.32 13.43 1.25
C ARG A 201 7.20 12.87 0.13
N ASP A 202 8.24 12.11 0.48
CA ASP A 202 9.10 11.44 -0.50
C ASP A 202 8.35 10.36 -1.27
N ILE A 203 7.53 9.57 -0.57
CA ILE A 203 6.65 8.57 -1.21
C ILE A 203 5.67 9.26 -2.17
N THR A 204 5.02 10.34 -1.73
CA THR A 204 4.06 11.11 -2.54
C THR A 204 4.69 11.62 -3.83
N LYS A 205 5.91 12.14 -3.75
CA LYS A 205 6.67 12.64 -4.89
C LYS A 205 6.88 11.55 -5.95
N GLU A 206 7.20 10.35 -5.50
CA GLU A 206 7.59 9.23 -6.36
C GLU A 206 6.36 8.52 -6.94
N VAL A 207 5.28 8.41 -6.16
CA VAL A 207 3.96 8.00 -6.67
C VAL A 207 3.49 8.98 -7.75
N ALA A 208 3.57 10.29 -7.50
CA ALA A 208 3.16 11.30 -8.48
C ALA A 208 3.99 11.26 -9.76
N ALA A 209 5.31 11.05 -9.66
CA ALA A 209 6.18 10.90 -10.82
C ALA A 209 5.82 9.68 -11.67
N ALA A 210 5.52 8.54 -11.03
CA ALA A 210 5.07 7.34 -11.73
C ALA A 210 3.73 7.56 -12.45
N VAL A 211 2.79 8.26 -11.80
CA VAL A 211 1.49 8.61 -12.38
C VAL A 211 1.63 9.55 -13.58
N ILE A 212 2.51 10.56 -13.51
CA ILE A 212 2.79 11.46 -14.64
C ILE A 212 3.37 10.66 -15.81
N LYS A 213 4.33 9.78 -15.53
CA LYS A 213 4.96 8.95 -16.55
C LYS A 213 3.94 8.06 -17.26
N GLU A 214 3.08 7.39 -16.51
CA GLU A 214 2.04 6.55 -17.10
C GLU A 214 1.04 7.37 -17.91
N ALA A 215 0.66 8.56 -17.43
CA ALA A 215 -0.21 9.46 -18.19
C ALA A 215 0.44 9.93 -19.51
N ILE A 216 1.76 10.08 -19.55
CA ILE A 216 2.49 10.35 -20.81
C ILE A 216 2.46 9.13 -21.73
N GLU A 217 2.72 7.93 -21.20
CA GLU A 217 2.76 6.69 -21.97
C GLU A 217 1.39 6.34 -22.58
N GLU A 218 0.31 6.65 -21.88
CA GLU A 218 -1.07 6.46 -22.35
C GLU A 218 -1.63 7.63 -23.18
N ASP A 219 -0.84 8.65 -23.49
CA ASP A 219 -1.24 9.87 -24.22
C ASP A 219 -2.42 10.63 -23.54
N LEU A 220 -2.43 10.64 -22.21
CA LEU A 220 -3.41 11.32 -21.37
C LEU A 220 -2.90 12.65 -20.78
N ALA A 221 -1.62 12.97 -20.95
CA ALA A 221 -1.01 14.19 -20.44
C ALA A 221 -1.36 15.42 -21.29
N GLU A 222 -2.01 16.42 -20.70
CA GLU A 222 -2.40 17.68 -21.35
C GLU A 222 -1.55 18.90 -20.88
N GLY A 223 -0.63 18.69 -19.92
CA GLY A 223 0.20 19.74 -19.33
C GLY A 223 -0.50 20.53 -18.22
N TYR A 224 0.27 21.29 -17.45
CA TYR A 224 -0.24 22.02 -16.30
C TYR A 224 0.44 23.39 -16.14
N ARG A 225 -0.37 24.45 -16.07
CA ARG A 225 0.09 25.85 -16.01
C ARG A 225 1.08 26.18 -17.14
N ASP A 226 2.33 26.46 -16.80
CA ASP A 226 3.39 26.85 -17.73
C ASP A 226 4.12 25.64 -18.35
N MET A 227 3.77 24.41 -17.96
CA MET A 227 4.34 23.17 -18.50
C MET A 227 3.46 22.64 -19.64
N ASP A 228 3.94 22.74 -20.88
CA ASP A 228 3.27 22.17 -22.07
C ASP A 228 3.43 20.64 -22.12
N PRO A 229 2.43 19.88 -22.62
CA PRO A 229 2.52 18.42 -22.70
C PRO A 229 3.72 17.92 -23.53
N ARG A 230 4.17 18.65 -24.55
CA ARG A 230 5.36 18.27 -25.34
C ARG A 230 6.67 18.50 -24.57
N GLU A 231 6.68 19.45 -23.63
CA GLU A 231 7.84 19.66 -22.75
C GLU A 231 7.87 18.61 -21.66
N LEU A 232 6.70 18.31 -21.09
CA LEU A 232 6.54 17.25 -20.09
C LEU A 232 6.98 15.88 -20.63
N GLN A 233 6.65 15.55 -21.88
CA GLN A 233 7.07 14.32 -22.57
C GLN A 233 8.59 14.18 -22.76
N LYS A 234 9.35 15.28 -22.74
CA LYS A 234 10.80 15.25 -22.93
C LYS A 234 11.55 14.96 -21.63
N LEU A 235 10.89 15.10 -20.49
CA LEU A 235 11.52 14.91 -19.19
C LEU A 235 11.87 13.44 -18.97
N ASN A 236 13.06 13.19 -18.47
CA ASN A 236 13.44 11.88 -17.95
C ASN A 236 12.85 11.65 -16.55
N ASN A 237 12.98 10.43 -16.00
CA ASN A 237 12.39 10.10 -14.69
C ASN A 237 12.86 11.03 -13.55
N GLU A 238 14.15 11.39 -13.52
CA GLU A 238 14.73 12.24 -12.47
C GLU A 238 14.20 13.67 -12.58
N GLU A 239 14.05 14.16 -13.81
CA GLU A 239 13.46 15.46 -14.11
C GLU A 239 11.97 15.52 -13.77
N ILE A 240 11.21 14.44 -14.00
CA ILE A 240 9.81 14.34 -13.57
C ILE A 240 9.71 14.41 -12.05
N VAL A 241 10.56 13.66 -11.32
CA VAL A 241 10.61 13.71 -9.85
C VAL A 241 10.95 15.12 -9.35
N ALA A 242 11.90 15.81 -9.98
CA ALA A 242 12.24 17.19 -9.66
C ALA A 242 11.09 18.16 -9.97
N TYR A 243 10.40 17.98 -11.10
CA TYR A 243 9.23 18.77 -11.48
C TYR A 243 8.11 18.62 -10.45
N VAL A 244 7.83 17.39 -9.99
CA VAL A 244 6.87 17.14 -8.91
C VAL A 244 7.29 17.88 -7.65
N GLN A 245 8.54 17.69 -7.20
CA GLN A 245 9.07 18.30 -5.98
C GLN A 245 8.95 19.83 -6.00
N ASN A 246 9.26 20.47 -7.13
CA ASN A 246 9.18 21.92 -7.29
C ASN A 246 7.75 22.46 -7.25
N ASN A 247 6.75 21.61 -7.50
CA ASN A 247 5.34 21.95 -7.42
C ASN A 247 4.68 21.54 -6.10
N MET A 248 5.41 20.88 -5.18
CA MET A 248 4.89 20.58 -3.85
C MET A 248 4.91 21.82 -2.96
N TRP A 249 3.80 22.09 -2.28
CA TRP A 249 3.69 23.20 -1.33
C TRP A 249 4.65 23.04 -0.13
N SER A 250 5.43 24.07 0.21
CA SER A 250 6.24 24.12 1.44
C SER A 250 5.54 24.98 2.51
N PRO A 251 5.50 24.56 3.78
CA PRO A 251 4.99 25.35 4.91
C PRO A 251 5.92 26.50 5.31
N GLU A 252 6.49 27.21 4.33
CA GLU A 252 7.34 28.37 4.54
C GLU A 252 6.54 29.64 4.27
N TYR A 253 6.36 30.47 5.29
CA TYR A 253 5.65 31.73 5.13
C TYR A 253 6.50 32.71 4.31
N PRO A 254 5.97 33.25 3.19
CA PRO A 254 6.69 34.25 2.43
C PRO A 254 6.81 35.55 3.24
N THR A 255 7.94 36.22 3.12
CA THR A 255 8.08 37.58 3.68
C THR A 255 7.23 38.54 2.86
N LEU A 256 6.15 39.04 3.44
CA LEU A 256 5.28 40.01 2.78
C LEU A 256 5.93 41.39 2.83
N VAL A 257 6.45 41.84 1.68
CA VAL A 257 6.95 43.22 1.51
C VAL A 257 5.88 44.03 0.81
N TYR A 258 5.28 44.98 1.53
CA TYR A 258 4.37 45.95 0.93
C TYR A 258 5.16 46.88 0.02
N LYS A 259 4.79 46.94 -1.27
CA LYS A 259 5.29 48.00 -2.15
C LYS A 259 4.55 49.29 -1.79
N ASN A 260 5.29 50.32 -1.41
CA ASN A 260 4.74 51.68 -1.39
C ASN A 260 4.59 52.10 -2.87
N GLU A 261 3.35 52.32 -3.29
CA GLU A 261 3.02 52.94 -4.59
C GLU A 261 3.46 54.40 -4.66
#